data_AF-A0A7K3FVW9-F1
#
_entry.id   AF-A0A7K3FVW9-F1
#
_cell.length_a   1.000
_cell.length_b   1.000
_cell.length_c   1.000
_cell.angle_alpha   90.00
_cell.angle_beta   90.00
_cell.angle_gamma   90.00
#
_symmetry.space_group_name_H-M   'P 1'
#
loop_
_entity.id
_entity.type
_entity.pdbx_description
1 polymer ?
#
loop_
_entity_poly.entity_id
_entity_poly.type
_entity_poly.pdbx_seq_one_letter_code
_entity_poly.pdbx_strand_id
1 'polypeptide(L)' 'MGAVPQLDNEQRRAALAKAVAVRKERAEVRQALKQGRLSLRKVLDSDSEAVGKMPVRLLLEALPGIG' A
#
# COMPACT_ATOMS: atom_id res chain seq x y z
N MET A 1 -2.59 -31.55 6.67
CA MET A 1 -1.56 -30.88 7.48
C MET A 1 -0.69 -30.03 6.56
N GLY A 2 -0.92 -28.71 6.50
CA GLY A 2 -0.04 -27.81 5.74
C GLY A 2 1.13 -27.39 6.61
N ALA A 3 2.34 -27.86 6.28
CA ALA A 3 3.55 -27.44 6.98
C ALA A 3 3.76 -25.93 6.77
N VAL A 4 3.72 -25.16 7.85
CA VAL A 4 4.07 -23.75 7.83
C VAL A 4 5.58 -23.70 7.53
N PRO A 5 6.02 -23.13 6.39
CA PRO A 5 7.44 -23.01 6.12
C PRO A 5 8.08 -22.27 7.29
N GLN A 6 9.06 -22.90 7.93
CA GLN A 6 9.85 -22.25 8.97
C GLN A 6 10.74 -21.22 8.28
N LEU A 7 10.19 -20.02 8.06
CA LEU A 7 10.91 -18.88 7.52
C LEU A 7 12.14 -18.66 8.40
N ASP A 8 13.30 -18.78 7.79
CA ASP A 8 14.58 -18.46 8.42
C ASP A 8 14.55 -17.00 8.89
N ASN A 9 15.29 -16.67 9.96
CA ASN A 9 15.22 -15.35 10.59
C ASN A 9 15.50 -14.22 9.58
N GLU A 10 16.34 -14.48 8.58
CA GLU A 10 16.65 -13.55 7.48
C GLU A 10 15.47 -13.34 6.53
N GLN A 11 14.73 -14.39 6.18
CA GLN A 11 13.55 -14.30 5.31
C GLN A 11 12.42 -13.53 5.99
N ARG A 12 12.25 -13.72 7.31
CA ARG A 12 11.31 -12.92 8.11
C ARG A 12 11.69 -11.45 8.10
N ARG A 13 12.97 -11.11 8.33
CA ARG A 13 13.45 -9.72 8.27
C ARG A 13 13.22 -9.09 6.89
N ALA A 14 13.50 -9.83 5.82
CA ALA A 14 13.26 -9.38 4.46
C ALA A 14 11.76 -9.15 4.17
N ALA A 15 10.88 -10.06 4.61
CA ALA A 15 9.43 -9.91 4.46
C ALA A 15 8.89 -8.70 5.25
N LEU A 16 9.40 -8.48 6.46
CA LEU A 16 9.04 -7.33 7.29
C LEU A 16 9.48 -6.01 6.63
N ALA A 17 10.72 -5.95 6.11
CA ALA A 17 11.22 -4.77 5.41
C ALA A 17 10.36 -4.43 4.18
N LYS A 18 9.99 -5.45 3.38
CA LYS A 18 9.07 -5.29 2.24
C LYS A 18 7.70 -4.79 2.70
N ALA A 19 7.14 -5.34 3.78
CA ALA A 19 5.86 -4.91 4.32
C ALA A 19 5.90 -3.45 4.81
N VAL A 20 7.00 -3.01 5.40
CA VAL A 20 7.20 -1.60 5.80
C VAL A 20 7.25 -0.69 4.58
N ALA A 21 8.00 -1.06 3.54
CA ALA A 21 8.07 -0.29 2.29
C ALA A 21 6.69 -0.12 1.64
N VAL A 22 5.93 -1.22 1.52
CA VAL A 22 4.56 -1.20 0.97
C VAL A 22 3.63 -0.30 1.78
N ARG A 23 3.67 -0.37 3.12
CA ARG A 23 2.85 0.49 3.98
C ARG A 23 3.21 1.97 3.85
N LYS A 24 4.51 2.27 3.70
CA LYS A 24 5.01 3.63 3.51
C LYS A 24 4.53 4.20 2.17
N GLU A 25 4.69 3.46 1.09
CA GLU A 25 4.23 3.85 -0.25
C GLU A 25 2.72 4.16 -0.27
N ARG A 26 1.91 3.29 0.34
CA ARG A 26 0.46 3.54 0.49
C ARG A 26 0.16 4.81 1.28
N ALA A 27 0.91 5.09 2.34
CA ALA A 27 0.73 6.30 3.13
C ALA A 27 1.06 7.56 2.32
N GLU A 28 2.12 7.54 1.54
CA GLU A 28 2.53 8.63 0.66
C GLU A 28 1.49 8.92 -0.43
N VAL A 29 0.97 7.87 -1.08
CA VAL A 29 -0.11 8.01 -2.08
C VAL A 29 -1.34 8.67 -1.47
N ARG A 30 -1.79 8.21 -0.29
CA ARG A 30 -2.94 8.82 0.40
C ARG A 30 -2.68 10.27 0.80
N GLN A 31 -1.48 10.58 1.26
CA GLN A 31 -1.12 11.95 1.62
C GLN A 31 -1.10 12.85 0.38
N ALA A 32 -0.58 12.36 -0.75
CA ALA A 32 -0.59 13.08 -2.01
C ALA A 32 -2.00 13.29 -2.58
N LEU A 33 -2.89 12.30 -2.45
CA LEU A 33 -4.31 12.39 -2.79
C LEU A 33 -5.02 13.45 -1.92
N LYS A 34 -4.81 13.39 -0.60
CA LYS A 34 -5.39 14.35 0.35
C LYS A 34 -4.96 15.79 0.08
N GLN A 35 -3.70 15.99 -0.34
CA GLN A 35 -3.15 17.30 -0.67
C GLN A 35 -3.49 17.76 -2.10
N GLY A 36 -4.18 16.94 -2.91
CA GLY A 36 -4.47 17.24 -4.31
C GLY A 36 -3.24 17.24 -5.24
N ARG A 37 -2.09 16.72 -4.78
CA ARG A 37 -0.86 16.60 -5.57
C ARG A 37 -0.91 15.43 -6.55
N LEU A 38 -1.66 14.39 -6.20
CA LEU A 38 -2.01 13.29 -7.09
C LEU A 38 -3.52 13.31 -7.37
N SER A 39 -3.88 12.99 -8.61
CA SER A 39 -5.27 12.76 -8.98
C SER A 39 -5.60 11.27 -8.85
N LEU A 40 -6.87 10.97 -8.55
CA LEU A 40 -7.36 9.59 -8.45
C LEU A 40 -7.04 8.77 -9.71
N ARG A 41 -7.22 9.35 -10.90
CA ARG A 41 -6.91 8.70 -12.19
C ARG A 41 -5.46 8.23 -12.24
N LYS A 42 -4.49 9.09 -11.90
CA LYS A 42 -3.06 8.73 -11.87
C LYS A 42 -2.75 7.61 -10.89
N VAL A 43 -3.48 7.52 -9.79
CA VAL A 43 -3.32 6.42 -8.82
C VAL A 43 -3.85 5.12 -9.39
N LEU A 44 -5.00 5.16 -10.06
CA LEU A 44 -5.61 3.98 -10.69
C LEU A 44 -4.81 3.49 -11.90
N ASP A 45 -4.18 4.40 -12.64
CA ASP A 45 -3.32 4.08 -13.78
C ASP A 45 -1.90 3.63 -13.35
N SER A 46 -1.61 3.54 -12.04
CA SER A 46 -0.28 3.15 -11.57
C SER A 46 -0.09 1.63 -11.55
N ASP A 47 1.08 1.18 -12.01
CA ASP A 47 1.49 -0.23 -11.97
C ASP A 47 2.03 -0.67 -10.59
N SER A 48 1.88 0.17 -9.56
CA SER A 48 2.36 -0.16 -8.21
C SER A 48 1.54 -1.30 -7.62
N GLU A 49 2.18 -2.42 -7.33
CA GLU A 49 1.56 -3.55 -6.66
C GLU A 49 1.04 -3.16 -5.25
N ALA A 50 1.71 -2.21 -4.59
CA ALA A 50 1.28 -1.69 -3.30
C ALA A 50 -0.06 -0.97 -3.40
N VAL A 51 -0.24 -0.14 -4.43
CA VAL A 51 -1.48 0.61 -4.71
C VAL A 51 -2.57 -0.32 -5.23
N GLY A 52 -2.27 -1.21 -6.18
CA GLY A 52 -3.23 -2.15 -6.75
C GLY A 52 -3.82 -3.13 -5.72
N LYS A 53 -3.08 -3.44 -4.65
CA LYS A 53 -3.57 -4.26 -3.52
C LYS A 53 -4.14 -3.43 -2.35
N MET A 54 -4.36 -2.14 -2.52
CA MET A 54 -4.93 -1.28 -1.48
C MET A 54 -6.47 -1.42 -1.48
N PRO A 55 -7.13 -1.45 -0.32
CA PRO A 55 -8.60 -1.49 -0.28
C PRO A 55 -9.18 -0.21 -0.90
N VAL A 56 -10.11 -0.35 -1.85
CA VAL A 56 -10.71 0.78 -2.57
C VAL A 56 -11.35 1.79 -1.62
N ARG A 57 -12.04 1.30 -0.57
CA ARG A 57 -12.62 2.13 0.48
C ARG A 57 -11.59 3.08 1.11
N LEU A 58 -10.43 2.56 1.49
CA LEU A 58 -9.33 3.32 2.09
C LEU A 58 -8.70 4.34 1.14
N LEU A 59 -8.79 4.09 -0.16
CA LEU A 59 -8.30 4.99 -1.20
C LEU A 59 -9.28 6.16 -1.40
N LEU A 60 -10.59 5.88 -1.41
CA LEU A 60 -11.64 6.89 -1.49
C LEU A 60 -11.69 7.78 -0.24
N GLU A 61 -11.58 7.21 0.97
CA GLU A 61 -11.51 7.95 2.24
C GLU A 61 -10.29 8.89 2.34
N ALA A 62 -9.27 8.71 1.48
CA ALA A 62 -8.11 9.61 1.44
C ALA A 62 -8.36 10.89 0.63
N LEU A 63 -9.43 10.94 -0.16
CA LEU A 63 -9.79 12.12 -0.94
C LEU A 63 -10.44 13.19 -0.05
N PRO A 64 -10.15 14.48 -0.30
CA PRO A 64 -10.79 15.56 0.45
C PRO A 64 -12.31 15.54 0.24
N GLY A 65 -13.07 15.54 1.34
CA GLY A 65 -14.54 15.55 1.32
C GLY A 65 -15.20 14.17 1.24
N ILE A 66 -14.43 13.08 1.28
CA ILE A 66 -14.93 11.69 1.33
C ILE A 66 -14.44 11.05 2.63
N GLY A 67 -15.32 10.36 3.36
CA GLY A 67 -15.04 9.71 4.65
C GLY A 67 -15.65 8.33 4.77
#